data_AF-A0A9Q8VGJ2-F1
#
_entry.id   AF-A0A9Q8VGJ2-F1
#
_cell.length_a   1.000
_cell.length_b   1.000
_cell.length_c   1.000
_cell.angle_alpha   90.00
_cell.angle_beta   90.00
_cell.angle_gamma   90.00
#
_symmetry.space_group_name_H-M   'P 1'
#
loop_
_entity.id
_entity.type
_entity.pdbx_description
1 polymer ?
#
loop_
_entity_poly.entity_id
_entity_poly.type
_entity_poly.pdbx_seq_one_letter_code
_entity_poly.pdbx_strand_id
1 'polypeptide(L)'
;MKAFAVVAGVVGMAHAHMNLAYPACIGRKDNINTGNGKEFGIDSNINAPLDPSGSDYPCKVPGFSGIQVKTPPQMTWERGANYPVGLGNEVVHGGGSCQFALSKDRGKTSTVIASYIGNCAANIQDRNFTVAIPCDTPEGEWLFMWSWHNRIGNREMYQRCTYLNIKGGGCGNKCGGGGQRPPVENDPVIPPSSASPPAPAPTTPAVSTSAPGDDGTPSTPAYPQPTETRPVHCYAGRKRSIGHGHGHGHGHMRRNSLAIRDSTLDTRAKPGPAKGSKYDAAKCACVPFEGRPSIFIANIKDKANPSSEELCTNENTDVIYPDPGPAACVEYTSDNPYPPGKKGTCQWRGKGEGANL
;
A
#
# COMPACT_ATOMS: atom_id res chain seq x y z
N MET A 1 57.15 5.93 15.13
CA MET A 1 55.81 6.53 14.97
C MET A 1 54.78 5.42 15.07
N LYS A 2 53.88 5.45 16.05
CA LYS A 2 52.86 4.40 16.25
C LYS A 2 51.70 4.67 15.29
N ALA A 3 51.46 3.75 14.35
CA ALA A 3 50.30 3.80 13.46
C ALA A 3 49.05 3.40 14.25
N PHE A 4 48.11 4.34 14.41
CA PHE A 4 46.76 4.03 14.85
C PHE A 4 45.95 3.65 13.62
N ALA A 5 45.66 2.37 13.46
CA ALA A 5 44.65 1.90 12.52
C ALA A 5 43.27 2.28 13.07
N VAL A 6 42.58 3.20 12.40
CA VAL A 6 41.18 3.49 12.66
C VAL A 6 40.37 2.36 12.02
N VAL A 7 39.91 1.42 12.85
CA VAL A 7 38.88 0.46 12.45
C VAL A 7 37.57 1.24 12.37
N ALA A 8 37.14 1.57 11.16
CA ALA A 8 35.78 2.05 10.91
C ALA A 8 34.81 0.89 11.20
N GLY A 9 34.21 0.88 12.38
CA GLY A 9 33.13 -0.03 12.71
C GLY A 9 31.93 0.25 11.80
N VAL A 10 31.51 -0.75 11.02
CA VAL A 10 30.22 -0.73 10.32
C VAL A 10 29.13 -0.83 11.37
N VAL A 11 28.63 0.31 11.81
CA VAL A 11 27.52 0.40 12.77
C VAL A 11 26.21 0.15 12.03
N GLY A 12 25.58 -0.99 12.35
CA GLY A 12 24.14 -1.20 12.38
C GLY A 12 23.42 -1.43 11.04
N MET A 13 23.00 -2.67 10.80
CA MET A 13 21.87 -2.92 9.89
C MET A 13 20.65 -2.19 10.42
N ALA A 14 20.27 -1.07 9.80
CA ALA A 14 19.05 -0.35 10.12
C ALA A 14 17.85 -1.24 9.77
N HIS A 15 17.32 -1.96 10.75
CA HIS A 15 16.04 -2.66 10.64
C HIS A 15 14.96 -1.59 10.83
N ALA A 16 14.35 -1.21 9.71
CA ALA A 16 13.52 -0.03 9.53
C ALA A 16 12.17 -0.49 8.96
N HIS A 17 11.08 -0.42 9.73
CA HIS A 17 9.94 -1.33 9.53
C HIS A 17 8.60 -0.68 10.01
N MET A 18 7.43 -1.02 9.43
CA MET A 18 6.11 -0.39 9.69
C MET A 18 4.98 -1.44 9.77
N ASN A 19 3.95 -1.23 10.61
CA ASN A 19 2.79 -2.12 10.72
C ASN A 19 1.43 -1.40 10.62
N LEU A 20 0.32 -2.14 10.56
CA LEU A 20 -1.04 -1.61 10.67
C LEU A 20 -1.45 -1.57 12.14
N ALA A 21 -1.40 -0.39 12.76
CA ALA A 21 -1.70 -0.21 14.18
C ALA A 21 -3.21 -0.09 14.44
N TYR A 22 -3.95 0.57 13.55
CA TYR A 22 -5.39 0.70 13.65
C TYR A 22 -6.08 0.47 12.30
N PRO A 23 -7.08 -0.42 12.21
CA PRO A 23 -7.44 -1.38 13.25
C PRO A 23 -6.25 -2.33 13.55
N ALA A 24 -6.13 -2.79 14.79
CA ALA A 24 -4.95 -3.56 15.21
C ALA A 24 -4.83 -4.84 14.39
N CYS A 25 -3.73 -4.97 13.64
CA CYS A 25 -3.50 -6.14 12.81
C CYS A 25 -3.16 -7.40 13.60
N ILE A 26 -3.39 -8.54 12.95
CA ILE A 26 -2.96 -9.85 13.41
C ILE A 26 -1.45 -9.82 13.68
N GLY A 27 -1.02 -10.48 14.76
CA GLY A 27 0.37 -10.47 15.24
C GLY A 27 0.67 -9.37 16.27
N ARG A 28 -0.18 -8.35 16.41
CA ARG A 28 -0.04 -7.34 17.48
C ARG A 28 -0.62 -7.82 18.81
N LYS A 29 0.00 -7.40 19.92
CA LYS A 29 -0.46 -7.73 21.29
C LYS A 29 -1.86 -7.19 21.65
N ASP A 30 -2.32 -6.15 20.97
CA ASP A 30 -3.62 -5.51 21.18
C ASP A 30 -4.72 -6.02 20.21
N ASN A 31 -4.40 -7.00 19.36
CA ASN A 31 -5.37 -7.70 18.52
C ASN A 31 -5.96 -8.92 19.28
N ILE A 32 -7.29 -9.06 19.29
CA ILE A 32 -8.01 -10.09 20.08
C ILE A 32 -7.79 -11.52 19.57
N ASN A 33 -7.39 -11.66 18.30
CA ASN A 33 -7.06 -12.92 17.64
C ASN A 33 -5.60 -13.31 17.88
N THR A 34 -4.82 -12.49 18.60
CA THR A 34 -3.37 -12.66 18.81
C THR A 34 -3.01 -12.86 20.28
N GLY A 35 -2.14 -13.82 20.58
CA GLY A 35 -1.59 -14.07 21.91
C GLY A 35 -1.61 -15.53 22.34
N ASN A 36 -1.24 -15.78 23.60
CA ASN A 36 -1.22 -17.14 24.14
C ASN A 36 -2.63 -17.74 24.15
N GLY A 37 -2.78 -18.92 23.54
CA GLY A 37 -4.07 -19.59 23.43
C GLY A 37 -5.04 -18.97 22.40
N LYS A 38 -4.53 -18.10 21.52
CA LYS A 38 -5.27 -17.54 20.37
C LYS A 38 -4.83 -18.19 19.06
N GLU A 39 -5.57 -17.89 18.00
CA GLU A 39 -5.30 -18.41 16.65
C GLU A 39 -3.95 -17.96 16.10
N PHE A 40 -3.52 -16.75 16.46
CA PHE A 40 -2.27 -16.17 15.98
C PHE A 40 -1.31 -15.88 17.14
N GLY A 41 -0.03 -16.17 16.93
CA GLY A 41 1.03 -15.80 17.85
C GLY A 41 1.37 -14.32 17.77
N ILE A 42 1.96 -13.77 18.83
CA ILE A 42 2.55 -12.42 18.79
C ILE A 42 3.72 -12.44 17.80
N ASP A 43 3.69 -11.55 16.81
CA ASP A 43 4.79 -11.36 15.87
C ASP A 43 5.85 -10.45 16.51
N SER A 44 7.01 -11.01 16.83
CA SER A 44 8.14 -10.25 17.37
C SER A 44 8.81 -9.36 16.32
N ASN A 45 8.53 -9.60 15.04
CA ASN A 45 9.01 -8.84 13.89
C ASN A 45 7.85 -8.17 13.14
N ILE A 46 6.84 -7.71 13.89
CA ILE A 46 5.57 -7.15 13.39
C ILE A 46 5.73 -5.96 12.45
N ASN A 47 6.90 -5.36 12.39
CA ASN A 47 7.15 -4.23 11.52
C ASN A 47 7.73 -4.69 10.16
N ALA A 48 8.32 -5.88 10.06
CA ALA A 48 9.09 -6.29 8.88
C ALA A 48 8.25 -6.43 7.60
N PRO A 49 8.86 -6.30 6.41
CA PRO A 49 8.18 -6.64 5.17
C PRO A 49 7.76 -8.11 5.16
N LEU A 50 6.97 -8.49 4.16
CA LEU A 50 6.77 -9.89 3.81
C LEU A 50 8.11 -10.52 3.39
N ASP A 51 8.21 -11.83 3.58
CA ASP A 51 9.34 -12.59 3.10
C ASP A 51 9.35 -12.58 1.55
N PRO A 52 10.48 -12.27 0.89
CA PRO A 52 10.56 -12.25 -0.58
C PRO A 52 10.19 -13.58 -1.24
N SER A 53 10.26 -14.71 -0.53
CA SER A 53 9.77 -16.01 -1.01
C SER A 53 8.24 -16.14 -1.04
N GLY A 54 7.51 -15.15 -0.51
CA GLY A 54 6.06 -15.17 -0.34
C GLY A 54 5.57 -16.15 0.71
N SER A 55 6.46 -16.74 1.52
CA SER A 55 6.09 -17.81 2.47
C SER A 55 5.18 -17.36 3.62
N ASP A 56 5.16 -16.06 3.93
CA ASP A 56 4.29 -15.44 4.91
C ASP A 56 3.18 -14.58 4.27
N TYR A 57 2.98 -14.66 2.95
CA TYR A 57 1.84 -14.07 2.28
C TYR A 57 0.59 -15.00 2.36
N PRO A 58 -0.62 -14.45 2.60
CA PRO A 58 -0.94 -13.06 2.92
C PRO A 58 -0.78 -12.73 4.42
N CYS A 59 -0.86 -11.44 4.74
CA CYS A 59 -0.99 -10.91 6.10
C CYS A 59 0.21 -11.07 7.03
N LYS A 60 1.36 -11.52 6.52
CA LYS A 60 2.55 -11.91 7.31
C LYS A 60 2.27 -13.08 8.26
N VAL A 61 1.46 -14.04 7.79
CA VAL A 61 1.13 -15.25 8.54
C VAL A 61 1.32 -16.46 7.63
N PRO A 62 2.31 -17.32 7.92
CA PRO A 62 2.52 -18.53 7.14
C PRO A 62 1.28 -19.42 7.09
N GLY A 63 0.85 -19.79 5.88
CA GLY A 63 -0.30 -20.68 5.67
C GLY A 63 -1.66 -20.08 6.02
N PHE A 64 -1.79 -18.75 6.09
CA PHE A 64 -3.01 -18.06 6.53
C PHE A 64 -4.30 -18.57 5.87
N SER A 65 -4.28 -18.80 4.56
CA SER A 65 -5.46 -19.22 3.79
C SER A 65 -6.05 -20.56 4.26
N GLY A 66 -5.28 -21.39 4.96
CA GLY A 66 -5.73 -22.64 5.57
C GLY A 66 -6.24 -22.49 7.02
N ILE A 67 -6.00 -21.34 7.66
CA ILE A 67 -6.36 -21.11 9.07
C ILE A 67 -7.84 -20.74 9.17
N GLN A 68 -8.58 -21.46 10.02
CA GLN A 68 -9.94 -21.11 10.41
C GLN A 68 -9.87 -20.18 11.63
N VAL A 69 -10.23 -18.91 11.45
CA VAL A 69 -10.32 -17.96 12.57
C VAL A 69 -11.61 -18.28 13.33
N LYS A 70 -11.49 -18.69 14.60
CA LYS A 70 -12.64 -19.08 15.45
C LYS A 70 -13.01 -18.00 16.45
N THR A 71 -12.05 -17.14 16.81
CA THR A 71 -12.31 -15.95 17.60
C THR A 71 -13.17 -14.95 16.83
N PRO A 72 -14.00 -14.17 17.54
CA PRO A 72 -14.78 -13.12 16.91
C PRO A 72 -13.91 -12.13 16.14
N PRO A 73 -14.49 -11.40 15.17
CA PRO A 73 -13.80 -10.30 14.49
C PRO A 73 -13.30 -9.23 15.46
N GLN A 74 -12.12 -8.67 15.18
CA GLN A 74 -11.47 -7.61 15.98
C GLN A 74 -12.41 -6.44 16.24
N MET A 75 -13.20 -6.06 15.23
CA MET A 75 -14.25 -5.06 15.35
C MET A 75 -15.25 -5.19 14.21
N THR A 76 -16.35 -4.45 14.33
CA THR A 76 -17.39 -4.35 13.29
C THR A 76 -17.38 -2.97 12.65
N TRP A 77 -17.43 -2.96 11.32
CA TRP A 77 -17.60 -1.80 10.47
C TRP A 77 -18.95 -1.84 9.75
N GLU A 78 -19.39 -0.69 9.26
CA GLU A 78 -20.68 -0.48 8.61
C GLU A 78 -20.49 -0.04 7.17
N ARG A 79 -21.39 -0.47 6.28
CA ARG A 79 -21.37 -0.05 4.88
C ARG A 79 -21.65 1.44 4.76
N GLY A 80 -20.99 2.10 3.82
CA GLY A 80 -21.10 3.54 3.59
C GLY A 80 -20.52 4.42 4.70
N ALA A 81 -19.87 3.83 5.70
CA ALA A 81 -19.14 4.55 6.72
C ALA A 81 -17.66 4.69 6.36
N ASN A 82 -17.03 5.68 6.99
CA ASN A 82 -15.61 5.98 6.81
C ASN A 82 -14.88 5.64 8.11
N TYR A 83 -13.79 4.90 8.00
CA TYR A 83 -12.99 4.48 9.15
C TYR A 83 -11.59 5.08 9.09
N PRO A 84 -11.08 5.58 10.23
CA PRO A 84 -9.70 5.98 10.32
C PRO A 84 -8.85 4.72 10.29
N VAL A 85 -7.71 4.80 9.61
CA VAL A 85 -6.71 3.74 9.53
C VAL A 85 -5.37 4.35 9.91
N GLY A 86 -4.60 3.67 10.76
CA GLY A 86 -3.35 4.18 11.30
C GLY A 86 -2.25 3.15 11.18
N LEU A 87 -1.11 3.58 10.69
CA LEU A 87 0.09 2.75 10.66
C LEU A 87 0.88 2.92 11.96
N GLY A 88 1.50 1.85 12.45
CA GLY A 88 2.38 1.79 13.61
C GLY A 88 3.84 1.90 13.21
N ASN A 89 4.58 2.73 13.95
CA ASN A 89 5.93 3.20 13.63
C ASN A 89 6.99 2.11 13.59
N GLU A 90 8.05 2.40 12.81
CA GLU A 90 9.41 2.62 13.31
C GLU A 90 10.29 3.38 12.28
N VAL A 91 10.23 3.10 10.97
CA VAL A 91 10.92 3.90 9.92
C VAL A 91 10.06 4.04 8.66
N VAL A 92 10.12 5.23 8.04
CA VAL A 92 9.18 5.69 7.00
C VAL A 92 9.62 5.44 5.56
N HIS A 93 10.87 5.06 5.31
CA HIS A 93 11.42 4.81 3.95
C HIS A 93 11.12 5.90 2.90
N GLY A 94 11.01 7.16 3.33
CA GLY A 94 10.63 8.27 2.46
C GLY A 94 9.20 8.17 1.90
N GLY A 95 8.37 7.30 2.47
CA GLY A 95 7.00 7.05 2.06
C GLY A 95 6.89 5.92 1.05
N GLY A 96 6.06 6.14 0.04
CA GLY A 96 5.70 5.17 -0.98
C GLY A 96 4.21 5.21 -1.25
N SER A 97 3.68 4.11 -1.77
CA SER A 97 2.24 3.97 -2.05
C SER A 97 1.63 2.82 -1.27
N CYS A 98 0.37 2.98 -0.87
CA CYS A 98 -0.40 1.95 -0.17
C CYS A 98 -1.72 1.63 -0.84
N GLN A 99 -2.18 0.39 -0.67
CA GLN A 99 -3.56 0.00 -0.93
C GLN A 99 -4.21 -0.56 0.32
N PHE A 100 -5.53 -0.37 0.38
CA PHE A 100 -6.41 -0.98 1.35
C PHE A 100 -7.42 -1.84 0.62
N ALA A 101 -7.58 -3.09 1.04
CA ALA A 101 -8.44 -4.06 0.37
C ALA A 101 -9.27 -4.87 1.35
N LEU A 102 -10.34 -5.48 0.85
CA LEU A 102 -11.16 -6.44 1.57
C LEU A 102 -11.04 -7.83 0.93
N SER A 103 -11.02 -8.88 1.75
CA SER A 103 -11.06 -10.27 1.28
C SER A 103 -12.02 -11.11 2.11
N LYS A 104 -12.94 -11.83 1.45
CA LYS A 104 -13.91 -12.74 2.09
C LYS A 104 -13.38 -14.16 2.23
N ASP A 105 -12.38 -14.53 1.42
CA ASP A 105 -11.85 -15.88 1.27
C ASP A 105 -10.44 -16.05 1.85
N ARG A 106 -10.13 -15.24 2.88
CA ARG A 106 -8.89 -15.27 3.66
C ARG A 106 -7.64 -14.96 2.85
N GLY A 107 -7.75 -13.97 1.97
CA GLY A 107 -6.65 -13.40 1.19
C GLY A 107 -6.33 -14.20 -0.07
N LYS A 108 -7.15 -15.18 -0.47
CA LYS A 108 -7.00 -15.84 -1.77
C LYS A 108 -7.36 -14.89 -2.91
N THR A 109 -8.43 -14.13 -2.73
CA THR A 109 -8.79 -12.98 -3.55
C THR A 109 -8.89 -11.74 -2.66
N SER A 110 -8.78 -10.57 -3.28
CA SER A 110 -8.92 -9.30 -2.58
C SER A 110 -9.56 -8.28 -3.50
N THR A 111 -10.15 -7.25 -2.92
CA THR A 111 -10.79 -6.16 -3.65
C THR A 111 -10.36 -4.84 -3.04
N VAL A 112 -9.64 -4.03 -3.81
CA VAL A 112 -9.13 -2.73 -3.38
C VAL A 112 -10.28 -1.77 -3.13
N ILE A 113 -10.29 -1.15 -1.96
CA ILE A 113 -11.28 -0.14 -1.57
C ILE A 113 -10.70 1.26 -1.43
N ALA A 114 -9.38 1.40 -1.32
CA ALA A 114 -8.69 2.68 -1.41
C ALA A 114 -7.23 2.49 -1.87
N SER A 115 -6.73 3.45 -2.65
CA SER A 115 -5.31 3.56 -3.01
C SER A 115 -4.78 4.94 -2.64
N TYR A 116 -3.61 4.99 -2.01
CA TYR A 116 -2.88 6.21 -1.69
C TYR A 116 -1.54 6.16 -2.41
N ILE A 117 -1.42 6.93 -3.50
CA ILE A 117 -0.23 6.94 -4.35
C ILE A 117 0.66 8.12 -3.95
N GLY A 118 1.79 7.78 -3.34
CA GLY A 118 2.70 8.74 -2.72
C GLY A 118 2.27 9.17 -1.32
N ASN A 119 3.23 9.71 -0.57
CA ASN A 119 3.13 10.09 0.84
C ASN A 119 2.58 9.03 1.81
N CYS A 120 2.29 7.80 1.37
CA CYS A 120 1.89 6.78 2.32
C CYS A 120 3.05 6.46 3.26
N ALA A 121 2.85 6.75 4.54
CA ALA A 121 3.85 6.65 5.58
C ALA A 121 5.09 7.52 5.34
N ALA A 122 5.02 8.63 4.60
CA ALA A 122 6.20 9.47 4.33
C ALA A 122 6.78 10.16 5.57
N ASN A 123 5.93 10.46 6.56
CA ASN A 123 6.34 10.97 7.86
C ASN A 123 5.28 10.63 8.91
N ILE A 124 5.47 11.09 10.15
CA ILE A 124 4.56 10.83 11.27
C ILE A 124 3.14 11.35 11.01
N GLN A 125 2.99 12.46 10.26
CA GLN A 125 1.68 13.02 9.94
C GLN A 125 0.98 12.25 8.82
N ASP A 126 1.73 11.58 7.94
CA ASP A 126 1.20 10.85 6.79
C ASP A 126 1.02 9.34 7.05
N ARG A 127 0.70 8.98 8.29
CA ARG A 127 0.45 7.59 8.74
C ARG A 127 -1.02 7.31 9.05
N ASN A 128 -1.87 8.33 8.92
CA ASN A 128 -3.29 8.22 9.17
C ASN A 128 -4.04 8.39 7.84
N PHE A 129 -4.98 7.49 7.60
CA PHE A 129 -5.75 7.41 6.36
C PHE A 129 -7.23 7.35 6.70
N THR A 130 -8.06 7.67 5.72
CA THR A 130 -9.50 7.41 5.80
C THR A 130 -9.83 6.37 4.75
N VAL A 131 -10.59 5.34 5.13
CA VAL A 131 -11.06 4.33 4.18
C VAL A 131 -12.57 4.23 4.28
N ALA A 132 -13.23 4.35 3.14
CA ALA A 132 -14.67 4.18 3.03
C ALA A 132 -15.02 2.72 2.74
N ILE A 133 -16.05 2.19 3.42
CA ILE A 133 -16.61 0.88 3.09
C ILE A 133 -17.69 1.08 2.02
N PRO A 134 -17.56 0.47 0.83
CA PRO A 134 -18.57 0.60 -0.22
C PRO A 134 -19.95 0.15 0.25
N CYS A 135 -20.97 0.83 -0.26
CA CYS A 135 -22.34 0.63 0.18
C CYS A 135 -22.94 -0.74 -0.12
N ASP A 136 -22.38 -1.40 -1.11
CA ASP A 136 -22.74 -2.73 -1.60
C ASP A 136 -21.71 -3.80 -1.25
N THR A 137 -20.76 -3.50 -0.34
CA THR A 137 -19.92 -4.56 0.22
C THR A 137 -20.81 -5.61 0.86
N PRO A 138 -20.70 -6.91 0.51
CA PRO A 138 -21.48 -7.95 1.16
C PRO A 138 -21.23 -7.97 2.67
N GLU A 139 -22.26 -8.28 3.45
CA GLU A 139 -22.11 -8.37 4.90
C GLU A 139 -21.29 -9.61 5.32
N GLY A 140 -20.97 -9.70 6.60
CA GLY A 140 -20.27 -10.83 7.20
C GLY A 140 -18.79 -10.53 7.46
N GLU A 141 -18.00 -11.58 7.55
CA GLU A 141 -16.63 -11.52 8.02
C GLU A 141 -15.64 -11.33 6.88
N TRP A 142 -14.65 -10.45 7.10
CA TRP A 142 -13.69 -10.01 6.10
C TRP A 142 -12.30 -9.88 6.70
N LEU A 143 -11.28 -10.09 5.88
CA LEU A 143 -9.97 -9.50 6.12
C LEU A 143 -9.95 -8.08 5.55
N PHE A 144 -9.59 -7.13 6.39
CA PHE A 144 -9.13 -5.82 5.95
C PHE A 144 -7.62 -5.85 5.82
N MET A 145 -7.12 -5.55 4.62
CA MET A 145 -5.73 -5.72 4.23
C MET A 145 -5.13 -4.35 3.93
N TRP A 146 -3.99 -4.04 4.55
CA TRP A 146 -3.13 -2.92 4.17
C TRP A 146 -1.90 -3.47 3.46
N SER A 147 -1.54 -2.91 2.30
CA SER A 147 -0.24 -3.12 1.67
C SER A 147 0.51 -1.81 1.50
N TRP A 148 1.84 -1.87 1.53
CA TRP A 148 2.72 -0.74 1.28
C TRP A 148 3.95 -1.17 0.49
N HIS A 149 4.28 -0.38 -0.52
CA HIS A 149 5.51 -0.50 -1.29
C HIS A 149 6.36 0.73 -1.00
N ASN A 150 7.48 0.52 -0.30
CA ASN A 150 8.32 1.58 0.23
C ASN A 150 9.10 2.30 -0.88
N ARG A 151 9.19 3.63 -0.78
CA ARG A 151 9.87 4.47 -1.77
C ARG A 151 11.39 4.24 -1.76
N ILE A 152 12.02 4.23 -0.60
CA ILE A 152 13.50 4.20 -0.45
C ILE A 152 13.93 2.88 0.22
N GLY A 153 15.10 2.34 -0.15
CA GLY A 153 15.70 1.15 0.48
C GLY A 153 15.52 -0.13 -0.34
N ASN A 154 15.43 -1.28 0.33
CA ASN A 154 15.12 -2.54 -0.35
C ASN A 154 13.76 -2.47 -1.04
N ARG A 155 13.59 -3.12 -2.20
CA ARG A 155 12.28 -3.22 -2.85
C ARG A 155 11.47 -4.26 -2.12
N GLU A 156 10.58 -3.81 -1.25
CA GLU A 156 9.85 -4.65 -0.31
C GLU A 156 8.34 -4.47 -0.52
N MET A 157 7.58 -5.45 -0.03
CA MET A 157 6.13 -5.33 0.12
C MET A 157 5.81 -5.59 1.58
N TYR A 158 5.19 -4.60 2.22
CA TYR A 158 4.64 -4.74 3.56
C TYR A 158 3.17 -5.11 3.41
N GLN A 159 2.70 -6.04 4.22
CA GLN A 159 1.27 -6.32 4.31
C GLN A 159 0.88 -6.73 5.71
N ARG A 160 -0.19 -6.14 6.23
CA ARG A 160 -0.81 -6.55 7.49
C ARG A 160 -2.32 -6.59 7.32
N CYS A 161 -2.96 -7.47 8.06
CA CYS A 161 -4.40 -7.65 7.98
C CYS A 161 -5.06 -7.60 9.34
N THR A 162 -6.31 -7.18 9.36
CA THR A 162 -7.20 -7.28 10.51
C THR A 162 -8.44 -8.05 10.13
N TYR A 163 -8.88 -8.97 10.98
CA TYR A 163 -10.14 -9.68 10.79
C TYR A 163 -11.31 -8.84 11.33
N LEU A 164 -12.26 -8.49 10.47
CA LEU A 164 -13.36 -7.57 10.74
C LEU A 164 -14.70 -8.20 10.38
N ASN A 165 -15.77 -7.67 10.97
CA ASN A 165 -17.14 -7.89 10.50
C ASN A 165 -17.64 -6.65 9.77
N ILE A 166 -18.37 -6.80 8.67
CA ILE A 166 -19.05 -5.72 7.97
C ILE A 166 -20.55 -6.01 8.02
N LYS A 167 -21.34 -5.02 8.46
CA LYS A 167 -22.80 -5.16 8.58
C LYS A 167 -23.51 -3.87 8.21
N GLY A 168 -24.80 -3.96 7.88
CA GLY A 168 -25.73 -2.83 7.85
C GLY A 168 -25.15 -1.55 7.24
N GLY A 169 -25.48 -0.41 7.82
CA GLY A 169 -24.92 0.88 7.44
C GLY A 169 -25.87 1.78 6.65
N GLY A 170 -25.64 3.09 6.77
CA GLY A 170 -26.50 4.12 6.20
C GLY A 170 -26.03 4.56 4.82
N CYS A 171 -26.49 3.85 3.78
CA CYS A 171 -26.15 4.12 2.38
C CYS A 171 -27.19 4.92 1.60
N GLY A 172 -28.47 4.81 1.98
CA GLY A 172 -29.69 5.35 1.34
C GLY A 172 -29.52 6.47 0.30
N ASN A 173 -30.03 7.67 0.58
CA ASN A 173 -30.01 8.78 -0.39
C ASN A 173 -28.60 9.34 -0.66
N LYS A 174 -27.56 8.87 0.04
CA LYS A 174 -26.18 9.40 -0.07
C LYS A 174 -25.55 9.10 -1.43
N CYS A 175 -25.92 7.98 -2.04
CA CYS A 175 -25.33 7.52 -3.29
C CYS A 175 -26.21 7.78 -4.52
N GLY A 176 -27.18 8.70 -4.42
CA GLY A 176 -27.99 9.17 -5.56
C GLY A 176 -28.99 8.17 -6.13
N GLY A 177 -29.01 6.91 -5.68
CA GLY A 177 -30.01 5.92 -6.04
C GLY A 177 -30.92 5.62 -4.85
N GLY A 178 -32.10 6.24 -4.81
CA GLY A 178 -33.09 6.12 -3.72
C GLY A 178 -33.78 4.75 -3.60
N GLY A 179 -33.04 3.65 -3.73
CA GLY A 179 -33.51 2.31 -3.41
C GLY A 179 -32.72 1.74 -2.25
N GLN A 180 -33.39 1.07 -1.31
CA GLN A 180 -32.72 0.06 -0.50
C GLN A 180 -32.10 -0.94 -1.49
N ARG A 181 -30.79 -0.85 -1.72
CA ARG A 181 -30.08 -1.80 -2.56
C ARG A 181 -30.27 -3.18 -1.91
N PRO A 182 -30.67 -4.21 -2.67
CA PRO A 182 -30.96 -5.51 -2.10
C PRO A 182 -29.77 -6.01 -1.27
N PRO A 183 -30.02 -6.76 -0.19
CA PRO A 183 -28.96 -7.45 0.52
C PRO A 183 -28.13 -8.20 -0.52
N VAL A 184 -26.82 -7.93 -0.60
CA VAL A 184 -25.95 -8.84 -1.35
C VAL A 184 -25.96 -10.14 -0.55
N GLU A 185 -26.48 -11.20 -1.15
CA GLU A 185 -26.58 -12.50 -0.51
C GLU A 185 -25.18 -12.91 -0.06
N ASN A 186 -25.07 -13.35 1.19
CA ASN A 186 -23.82 -13.83 1.73
C ASN A 186 -23.55 -15.21 1.14
N ASP A 187 -22.99 -15.26 -0.06
CA ASP A 187 -22.56 -16.54 -0.61
C ASP A 187 -21.55 -17.16 0.36
N PRO A 188 -21.83 -18.36 0.90
CA PRO A 188 -20.84 -19.08 1.68
C PRO A 188 -19.65 -19.37 0.76
N VAL A 189 -18.44 -19.06 1.23
CA VAL A 189 -17.20 -19.44 0.55
C VAL A 189 -17.15 -20.96 0.49
N ILE A 190 -17.64 -21.55 -0.60
CA ILE A 190 -17.48 -22.97 -0.88
C ILE A 190 -15.98 -23.18 -1.14
N PRO A 191 -15.25 -23.99 -0.34
CA PRO A 191 -13.88 -24.33 -0.67
C PRO A 191 -13.88 -25.02 -2.03
N PRO A 192 -13.02 -24.65 -3.00
CA PRO A 192 -13.01 -25.29 -4.30
C PRO A 192 -12.63 -26.76 -4.12
N SER A 193 -13.63 -27.63 -4.17
CA SER A 193 -13.45 -29.00 -4.58
C SER A 193 -13.08 -28.96 -6.06
N SER A 194 -11.88 -29.47 -6.36
CA SER A 194 -11.31 -29.75 -7.68
C SER A 194 -12.23 -29.48 -8.88
N ALA A 195 -12.20 -28.25 -9.39
CA ALA A 195 -12.67 -27.99 -10.75
C ALA A 195 -11.69 -28.67 -11.70
N SER A 196 -12.16 -29.67 -12.44
CA SER A 196 -11.44 -30.27 -13.56
C SER A 196 -11.02 -29.17 -14.55
N PRO A 197 -9.85 -29.28 -15.21
CA PRO A 197 -9.43 -28.30 -16.20
C PRO A 197 -10.46 -28.19 -17.34
N PRO A 198 -10.66 -26.99 -17.91
CA PRO A 198 -11.54 -26.82 -19.06
C PRO A 198 -11.07 -27.70 -20.22
N ALA A 199 -12.02 -28.34 -20.89
CA ALA A 199 -11.77 -29.15 -22.06
C ALA A 199 -11.02 -28.34 -23.14
N PRO A 200 -10.06 -28.94 -23.86
CA PRO A 200 -9.32 -28.23 -24.91
C PRO A 200 -10.28 -27.78 -26.02
N ALA A 201 -10.06 -26.55 -26.51
CA ALA A 201 -10.83 -25.96 -27.60
C ALA A 201 -10.73 -26.81 -28.88
N PRO A 202 -11.79 -26.87 -29.71
CA PRO A 202 -11.75 -27.59 -30.97
C PRO A 202 -10.79 -26.90 -31.96
N THR A 203 -9.80 -27.64 -32.43
CA THR A 203 -8.89 -27.23 -33.50
C THR A 203 -9.64 -27.18 -34.83
N THR A 204 -9.81 -26.00 -35.42
CA THR A 204 -10.19 -25.85 -36.83
C THR A 204 -8.97 -26.12 -37.74
N PRO A 205 -9.09 -26.89 -38.84
CA PRO A 205 -7.99 -27.10 -39.78
C PRO A 205 -7.69 -25.82 -40.58
N ALA A 206 -6.41 -25.50 -40.71
CA ALA A 206 -5.92 -24.43 -41.57
C ALA A 206 -6.14 -24.81 -43.05
N VAL A 207 -6.80 -23.92 -43.80
CA VAL A 207 -6.83 -23.97 -45.27
C VAL A 207 -5.67 -23.14 -45.81
N SER A 208 -4.78 -23.84 -46.51
CA SER A 208 -3.70 -23.28 -47.32
C SER A 208 -4.26 -22.69 -48.61
N THR A 209 -3.95 -21.44 -48.92
CA THR A 209 -3.85 -20.98 -50.32
C THR A 209 -2.70 -19.98 -50.47
N SER A 210 -2.05 -20.13 -51.61
CA SER A 210 -0.75 -19.63 -52.05
C SER A 210 -0.74 -18.15 -52.49
N ALA A 211 0.44 -17.53 -52.36
CA ALA A 211 0.82 -16.25 -52.96
C ALA A 211 0.90 -16.32 -54.50
N PRO A 212 0.99 -15.15 -55.18
CA PRO A 212 2.29 -14.80 -55.77
C PRO A 212 2.67 -13.30 -55.68
N GLY A 213 3.98 -13.08 -55.49
CA GLY A 213 4.88 -12.22 -56.28
C GLY A 213 4.65 -10.70 -56.44
N ASP A 214 5.61 -9.95 -55.90
CA ASP A 214 6.48 -8.96 -56.58
C ASP A 214 6.43 -7.46 -56.22
N ASP A 215 7.64 -7.01 -55.89
CA ASP A 215 8.35 -5.75 -56.16
C ASP A 215 7.94 -4.39 -55.56
N GLY A 216 8.94 -3.77 -54.90
CA GLY A 216 9.10 -2.31 -54.87
C GLY A 216 9.42 -1.67 -53.51
N THR A 217 10.71 -1.49 -53.21
CA THR A 217 11.24 -0.39 -52.35
C THR A 217 12.27 0.38 -53.21
N PRO A 218 12.73 1.61 -52.89
CA PRO A 218 12.50 2.43 -51.69
C PRO A 218 12.26 3.94 -51.97
N SER A 219 11.74 4.70 -50.99
CA SER A 219 12.14 6.12 -50.80
C SER A 219 11.71 6.69 -49.44
N THR A 220 12.70 7.18 -48.70
CA THR A 220 12.60 8.17 -47.61
C THR A 220 12.26 9.54 -48.19
N PRO A 221 11.69 10.47 -47.38
CA PRO A 221 12.34 11.77 -47.28
C PRO A 221 12.41 12.33 -45.85
N ALA A 222 13.30 13.32 -45.73
CA ALA A 222 13.88 13.88 -44.52
C ALA A 222 12.98 14.88 -43.75
N TYR A 223 13.44 15.15 -42.53
CA TYR A 223 13.06 16.22 -41.58
C TYR A 223 12.82 17.62 -42.21
N PRO A 224 12.09 18.48 -41.49
CA PRO A 224 12.82 19.58 -40.82
C PRO A 224 12.39 19.86 -39.37
N GLN A 225 13.36 20.35 -38.60
CA GLN A 225 13.27 20.95 -37.26
C GLN A 225 12.52 22.29 -37.28
N PRO A 226 12.02 22.76 -36.12
CA PRO A 226 12.13 24.18 -35.80
C PRO A 226 12.71 24.46 -34.41
N THR A 227 13.86 25.13 -34.45
CA THR A 227 14.21 26.39 -33.77
C THR A 227 13.99 26.56 -32.27
N GLU A 228 15.13 26.62 -31.61
CA GLU A 228 15.49 27.25 -30.35
C GLU A 228 14.85 28.64 -30.13
N THR A 229 14.17 28.83 -28.99
CA THR A 229 13.87 30.16 -28.44
C THR A 229 14.24 30.22 -26.96
N ARG A 230 15.15 31.15 -26.67
CA ARG A 230 15.66 31.56 -25.35
C ARG A 230 14.54 32.10 -24.46
N PRO A 231 14.71 32.04 -23.13
CA PRO A 231 14.26 33.14 -22.27
C PRO A 231 15.41 33.81 -21.52
N VAL A 232 15.54 35.11 -21.77
CA VAL A 232 15.77 36.21 -20.81
C VAL A 232 16.53 35.94 -19.50
N HIS A 233 17.72 36.54 -19.41
CA HIS A 233 18.29 37.04 -18.16
C HIS A 233 17.46 38.22 -17.64
N CYS A 234 17.22 38.29 -16.32
CA CYS A 234 17.18 39.55 -15.58
C CYS A 234 17.37 39.35 -14.07
N TYR A 235 18.47 39.92 -13.58
CA TYR A 235 18.74 40.60 -12.30
C TYR A 235 18.62 39.93 -10.92
N ALA A 236 19.79 39.90 -10.27
CA ALA A 236 20.00 39.96 -8.83
C ALA A 236 19.65 41.35 -8.25
N GLY A 237 19.21 41.40 -6.98
CA GLY A 237 18.96 42.67 -6.28
C GLY A 237 18.54 42.58 -4.81
N ARG A 238 19.53 42.41 -3.92
CA ARG A 238 19.71 42.94 -2.54
C ARG A 238 18.61 42.86 -1.44
N LYS A 239 19.05 42.22 -0.34
CA LYS A 239 19.07 42.62 1.08
C LYS A 239 18.14 43.76 1.56
N ARG A 240 17.45 43.49 2.68
CA ARG A 240 17.33 44.42 3.82
C ARG A 240 17.27 43.65 5.14
N SER A 241 18.14 44.04 6.07
CA SER A 241 18.17 43.66 7.48
C SER A 241 17.53 44.76 8.35
N ILE A 242 17.54 44.55 9.67
CA ILE A 242 17.14 45.38 10.83
C ILE A 242 15.82 44.87 11.44
N GLY A 243 15.71 44.56 12.73
CA GLY A 243 16.64 44.74 13.85
C GLY A 243 16.10 44.13 15.14
N HIS A 244 16.94 44.18 16.17
CA HIS A 244 16.81 43.58 17.50
C HIS A 244 15.63 44.08 18.34
N GLY A 245 15.19 43.23 19.27
CA GLY A 245 14.54 43.63 20.52
C GLY A 245 14.82 42.62 21.63
N HIS A 246 15.63 43.02 22.61
CA HIS A 246 15.84 42.30 23.88
C HIS A 246 14.74 42.70 24.87
N GLY A 247 14.26 41.72 25.64
CA GLY A 247 13.38 41.94 26.79
C GLY A 247 13.63 40.86 27.84
N HIS A 248 14.36 41.22 28.90
CA HIS A 248 14.54 40.42 30.10
C HIS A 248 13.25 40.42 30.93
N GLY A 249 12.80 39.23 31.32
CA GLY A 249 11.75 39.03 32.31
C GLY A 249 12.14 37.88 33.24
N HIS A 250 12.48 38.21 34.49
CA HIS A 250 12.70 37.26 35.57
C HIS A 250 11.39 36.54 35.92
N GLY A 251 11.39 35.21 35.87
CA GLY A 251 10.26 34.38 36.28
C GLY A 251 10.75 33.09 36.95
N HIS A 252 10.44 32.96 38.24
CA HIS A 252 10.65 31.84 39.16
C HIS A 252 11.04 30.47 38.57
N MET A 253 12.17 29.93 39.04
CA MET A 253 12.46 28.50 38.99
C MET A 253 11.37 27.71 39.73
N ARG A 254 10.52 26.99 39.00
CA ARG A 254 9.89 25.77 39.51
C ARG A 254 10.58 24.59 38.85
N ARG A 255 11.24 23.77 39.67
CA ARG A 255 11.74 22.44 39.28
C ARG A 255 10.53 21.58 38.92
N ASN A 256 10.12 21.59 37.65
CA ASN A 256 9.33 20.52 37.10
C ASN A 256 10.31 19.44 36.66
N SER A 257 10.34 18.36 37.45
CA SER A 257 10.90 17.08 37.07
C SER A 257 10.39 16.75 35.66
N LEU A 258 11.28 16.75 34.68
CA LEU A 258 11.03 16.15 33.38
C LEU A 258 10.84 14.65 33.64
N ALA A 259 9.60 14.26 33.94
CA ALA A 259 9.18 12.89 33.73
C ALA A 259 9.42 12.62 32.24
N ILE A 260 10.41 11.77 31.95
CA ILE A 260 10.52 11.11 30.67
C ILE A 260 9.17 10.43 30.47
N ARG A 261 8.32 11.04 29.64
CA ARG A 261 7.12 10.39 29.16
C ARG A 261 7.62 9.22 28.33
N ASP A 262 7.54 8.05 28.92
CA ASP A 262 7.56 6.78 28.20
C ASP A 262 6.68 6.94 26.96
N SER A 263 7.30 6.91 25.78
CA SER A 263 6.64 7.12 24.50
C SER A 263 5.91 5.86 24.06
N THR A 264 5.19 5.22 24.99
CA THR A 264 4.07 4.34 24.68
C THR A 264 2.95 5.23 24.16
N LEU A 265 3.09 5.68 22.90
CA LEU A 265 1.96 6.07 22.06
C LEU A 265 0.90 5.01 22.31
N ASP A 266 -0.24 5.40 22.90
CA ASP A 266 -1.37 4.52 23.12
C ASP A 266 -1.79 3.96 21.76
N THR A 267 -1.28 2.77 21.41
CA THR A 267 -1.51 2.14 20.11
C THR A 267 -2.94 1.65 19.97
N ARG A 268 -3.73 1.75 21.04
CA ARG A 268 -5.16 1.43 21.08
C ARG A 268 -6.02 2.63 20.72
N ALA A 269 -5.49 3.85 20.81
CA ALA A 269 -6.24 5.06 20.46
C ALA A 269 -6.51 5.10 18.95
N LYS A 270 -7.78 5.30 18.57
CA LYS A 270 -8.14 5.52 17.17
C LYS A 270 -7.33 6.71 16.63
N PRO A 271 -6.74 6.62 15.43
CA PRO A 271 -5.98 7.72 14.88
C PRO A 271 -6.90 8.93 14.65
N GLY A 272 -6.32 10.13 14.80
CA GLY A 272 -6.98 11.36 14.39
C GLY A 272 -7.23 11.37 12.86
N PRO A 273 -8.11 12.25 12.37
CA PRO A 273 -8.41 12.32 10.94
C PRO A 273 -7.14 12.62 10.13
N ALA A 274 -7.05 12.05 8.93
CA ALA A 274 -5.98 12.35 7.98
C ALA A 274 -5.98 13.87 7.69
N LYS A 275 -4.92 14.58 8.06
CA LYS A 275 -4.84 16.03 7.89
C LYS A 275 -4.59 16.35 6.42
N GLY A 276 -5.47 17.15 5.81
CA GLY A 276 -5.28 17.63 4.43
C GLY A 276 -5.46 16.55 3.35
N SER A 277 -6.02 15.40 3.69
CA SER A 277 -6.32 14.32 2.74
C SER A 277 -7.27 14.80 1.65
N LYS A 278 -6.97 14.43 0.41
CA LYS A 278 -7.81 14.67 -0.78
C LYS A 278 -8.73 13.50 -1.10
N TYR A 279 -8.68 12.42 -0.33
CA TYR A 279 -9.54 11.25 -0.48
C TYR A 279 -11.01 11.60 -0.23
N ASP A 280 -11.85 11.48 -1.27
CA ASP A 280 -13.29 11.69 -1.17
C ASP A 280 -13.98 10.41 -0.70
N ALA A 281 -13.92 10.18 0.61
CA ALA A 281 -14.49 9.00 1.25
C ALA A 281 -16.00 8.84 0.98
N ALA A 282 -16.74 9.96 0.93
CA ALA A 282 -18.17 9.94 0.67
C ALA A 282 -18.47 9.47 -0.76
N LYS A 283 -17.76 10.00 -1.76
CA LYS A 283 -17.92 9.55 -3.15
C LYS A 283 -17.41 8.11 -3.33
N CYS A 284 -16.30 7.75 -2.71
CA CYS A 284 -15.75 6.40 -2.79
C CYS A 284 -16.71 5.32 -2.22
N ALA A 285 -17.41 5.62 -1.11
CA ALA A 285 -18.44 4.75 -0.55
C ALA A 285 -19.57 4.43 -1.53
N CYS A 286 -19.83 5.33 -2.48
CA CYS A 286 -20.90 5.20 -3.46
C CYS A 286 -20.48 4.53 -4.77
N VAL A 287 -19.19 4.27 -4.98
CA VAL A 287 -18.74 3.49 -6.12
C VAL A 287 -18.99 2.00 -5.84
N PRO A 288 -19.51 1.20 -6.79
CA PRO A 288 -19.73 -0.23 -6.58
C PRO A 288 -18.48 -0.98 -6.08
N PHE A 289 -18.68 -1.94 -5.19
CA PHE A 289 -17.63 -2.84 -4.70
C PHE A 289 -17.18 -3.81 -5.80
N GLU A 290 -18.13 -4.30 -6.59
CA GLU A 290 -17.88 -5.17 -7.73
C GLU A 290 -17.09 -4.45 -8.84
N GLY A 291 -16.19 -5.18 -9.51
CA GLY A 291 -15.37 -4.65 -10.60
C GLY A 291 -14.16 -3.83 -10.16
N ARG A 292 -13.92 -3.68 -8.86
CA ARG A 292 -12.68 -3.09 -8.33
C ARG A 292 -11.51 -4.08 -8.44
N PRO A 293 -10.27 -3.60 -8.60
CA PRO A 293 -9.12 -4.47 -8.80
C PRO A 293 -8.74 -5.26 -7.56
N SER A 294 -7.98 -6.33 -7.78
CA SER A 294 -7.23 -7.01 -6.73
C SER A 294 -6.10 -6.15 -6.21
N ILE A 295 -5.66 -6.43 -4.98
CA ILE A 295 -4.48 -5.76 -4.41
C ILE A 295 -3.25 -6.03 -5.28
N PHE A 296 -2.45 -4.99 -5.48
CA PHE A 296 -1.20 -5.07 -6.21
C PHE A 296 -0.15 -5.81 -5.39
N ILE A 297 0.53 -6.78 -6.03
CA ILE A 297 1.57 -7.62 -5.43
C ILE A 297 2.83 -7.48 -6.28
N ALA A 298 3.95 -7.16 -5.65
CA ALA A 298 5.27 -7.10 -6.27
C ALA A 298 6.35 -7.42 -5.24
N ASN A 299 7.57 -7.66 -5.71
CA ASN A 299 8.77 -7.91 -4.88
C ASN A 299 8.73 -9.21 -4.03
N ILE A 300 7.68 -10.02 -4.13
CA ILE A 300 7.55 -11.31 -3.45
C ILE A 300 7.17 -12.40 -4.45
N LYS A 301 7.42 -13.66 -4.09
CA LYS A 301 6.99 -14.84 -4.86
C LYS A 301 5.71 -15.45 -4.29
N ASP A 302 4.56 -14.87 -4.60
CA ASP A 302 3.30 -15.50 -4.21
C ASP A 302 3.07 -16.76 -5.07
N LYS A 303 3.17 -17.93 -4.44
CA LYS A 303 2.98 -19.23 -5.11
C LYS A 303 1.58 -19.41 -5.68
N ALA A 304 0.58 -18.73 -5.11
CA ALA A 304 -0.79 -18.76 -5.61
C ALA A 304 -1.02 -17.79 -6.79
N ASN A 305 -0.12 -16.81 -6.97
CA ASN A 305 -0.18 -15.84 -8.05
C ASN A 305 1.19 -15.72 -8.74
N PRO A 306 1.49 -16.57 -9.75
CA PRO A 306 2.78 -16.56 -10.45
C PRO A 306 3.15 -15.21 -11.07
N SER A 307 2.16 -14.38 -11.45
CA SER A 307 2.40 -13.05 -12.00
C SER A 307 2.98 -12.06 -10.99
N SER A 308 2.86 -12.33 -9.68
CA SER A 308 3.49 -11.52 -8.63
C SER A 308 5.01 -11.56 -8.66
N GLU A 309 5.61 -12.70 -9.03
CA GLU A 309 7.06 -12.83 -9.19
C GLU A 309 7.55 -12.05 -10.42
N GLU A 310 6.66 -11.74 -11.36
CA GLU A 310 7.02 -11.01 -12.58
C GLU A 310 7.14 -9.50 -12.35
N LEU A 311 6.71 -8.98 -11.20
CA LEU A 311 6.64 -7.54 -10.94
C LEU A 311 7.59 -7.09 -9.83
N CYS A 312 8.23 -5.95 -10.07
CA CYS A 312 9.02 -5.25 -9.09
C CYS A 312 8.69 -3.75 -9.06
N THR A 313 9.06 -3.09 -7.97
CA THR A 313 8.96 -1.63 -7.84
C THR A 313 10.33 -0.98 -8.00
N ASN A 314 10.35 0.27 -8.48
CA ASN A 314 11.60 1.04 -8.61
C ASN A 314 11.98 1.69 -7.28
N GLU A 315 13.27 1.91 -7.06
CA GLU A 315 13.76 2.65 -5.90
C GLU A 315 13.66 4.17 -6.12
N ASN A 316 13.42 4.91 -5.02
CA ASN A 316 13.25 6.36 -4.97
C ASN A 316 11.99 6.88 -5.66
N THR A 317 11.04 6.00 -5.98
CA THR A 317 9.78 6.34 -6.64
C THR A 317 8.59 5.84 -5.83
N ASP A 318 7.46 6.53 -5.90
CA ASP A 318 6.20 5.98 -5.42
C ASP A 318 5.58 5.14 -6.54
N VAL A 319 5.17 3.91 -6.24
CA VAL A 319 4.57 3.04 -7.26
C VAL A 319 3.22 3.59 -7.70
N ILE A 320 3.05 3.78 -9.00
CA ILE A 320 1.74 3.96 -9.63
C ILE A 320 1.16 2.56 -9.85
N TYR A 321 0.07 2.23 -9.16
CA TYR A 321 -0.57 0.94 -9.39
C TYR A 321 -1.11 0.85 -10.82
N PRO A 322 -0.89 -0.28 -11.54
CA PRO A 322 -1.44 -0.47 -12.87
C PRO A 322 -2.95 -0.31 -12.93
N ASP A 323 -3.63 -0.80 -11.89
CA ASP A 323 -5.04 -0.52 -11.62
C ASP A 323 -5.19 -0.04 -10.17
N PRO A 324 -5.26 1.29 -9.95
CA PRO A 324 -5.40 1.85 -8.61
C PRO A 324 -6.84 1.75 -8.09
N GLY A 325 -7.78 1.30 -8.93
CA GLY A 325 -9.20 1.28 -8.64
C GLY A 325 -9.91 2.60 -9.01
N PRO A 326 -11.18 2.74 -8.61
CA PRO A 326 -11.99 3.89 -9.02
C PRO A 326 -11.39 5.22 -8.57
N ALA A 327 -11.36 6.23 -9.45
CA ALA A 327 -10.72 7.51 -9.18
C ALA A 327 -11.20 8.21 -7.88
N ALA A 328 -12.47 8.04 -7.50
CA ALA A 328 -13.00 8.58 -6.24
C ALA A 328 -12.37 7.94 -4.99
N CYS A 329 -11.81 6.75 -5.14
CA CYS A 329 -11.15 5.95 -4.10
C CYS A 329 -9.61 6.04 -4.17
N VAL A 330 -9.07 6.94 -5.00
CA VAL A 330 -7.63 7.12 -5.17
C VAL A 330 -7.25 8.50 -4.67
N GLU A 331 -6.34 8.56 -3.70
CA GLU A 331 -5.62 9.78 -3.36
C GLU A 331 -4.26 9.77 -4.04
N TYR A 332 -3.94 10.86 -4.74
CA TYR A 332 -2.69 11.01 -5.46
C TYR A 332 -1.91 12.20 -4.91
N THR A 333 -0.82 11.92 -4.23
CA THR A 333 0.05 12.91 -3.58
C THR A 333 1.53 12.73 -3.90
N SER A 334 1.86 11.78 -4.78
CA SER A 334 3.23 11.50 -5.20
C SER A 334 3.90 12.68 -5.91
N ASP A 335 5.17 12.91 -5.56
CA ASP A 335 6.07 13.87 -6.21
C ASP A 335 7.06 13.19 -7.20
N ASN A 336 7.18 11.87 -7.16
CA ASN A 336 8.01 11.07 -8.06
C ASN A 336 7.35 9.72 -8.37
N PRO A 337 6.23 9.74 -9.10
CA PRO A 337 5.44 8.56 -9.39
C PRO A 337 6.08 7.75 -10.52
N TYR A 338 6.14 6.43 -10.38
CA TYR A 338 6.69 5.57 -11.43
C TYR A 338 5.95 4.23 -11.52
N PRO A 339 5.68 3.70 -12.73
CA PRO A 339 5.01 2.40 -12.87
C PRO A 339 5.90 1.26 -12.36
N PRO A 340 5.32 0.11 -11.98
CA PRO A 340 6.11 -1.08 -11.70
C PRO A 340 6.84 -1.57 -12.96
N GLY A 341 7.97 -2.24 -12.76
CA GLY A 341 8.72 -2.89 -13.82
C GLY A 341 8.52 -4.41 -13.82
N LYS A 342 9.02 -5.06 -14.86
CA LYS A 342 9.17 -6.51 -14.87
C LYS A 342 10.36 -6.90 -13.99
N LYS A 343 10.32 -8.08 -13.37
CA LYS A 343 11.45 -8.60 -12.58
C LYS A 343 12.75 -8.52 -13.38
N GLY A 344 13.80 -7.99 -12.75
CA GLY A 344 15.10 -7.72 -13.37
C GLY A 344 15.22 -6.40 -14.14
N THR A 345 14.13 -5.65 -14.32
CA THR A 345 14.13 -4.35 -15.03
C THR A 345 14.02 -3.13 -14.10
N CYS A 346 13.61 -3.31 -12.85
CA CYS A 346 13.49 -2.20 -11.91
C CYS A 346 14.84 -1.61 -11.51
N GLN A 347 14.90 -0.29 -11.45
CA GLN A 347 16.08 0.47 -11.09
C GLN A 347 16.30 0.41 -9.57
N TRP A 348 17.54 0.08 -9.20
CA TRP A 348 18.08 0.16 -7.84
C TRP A 348 19.17 1.25 -7.87
N ARG A 349 19.08 2.29 -7.05
CA ARG A 349 20.13 3.32 -7.03
C ARG A 349 21.36 2.78 -6.32
N GLY A 350 22.38 2.47 -7.11
CA GLY A 350 23.73 2.11 -6.65
C GLY A 350 24.60 1.42 -7.70
N LYS A 351 24.02 0.82 -8.74
CA LYS A 351 24.81 0.28 -9.86
C LYS A 351 24.80 1.25 -11.03
N GLY A 352 25.72 2.21 -11.01
CA GLY A 352 26.42 2.52 -12.24
C GLY A 352 27.05 1.21 -12.74
N GLU A 353 26.95 0.94 -14.04
CA GLU A 353 27.65 -0.10 -14.80
C GLU A 353 27.92 -1.45 -14.08
N GLY A 354 27.20 -2.48 -14.51
CA GLY A 354 27.75 -3.84 -14.46
C GLY A 354 27.86 -4.47 -13.08
N ALA A 355 26.74 -4.98 -12.57
CA ALA A 355 26.84 -6.28 -11.91
C ALA A 355 25.54 -7.04 -12.17
N ASN A 356 25.67 -8.03 -13.07
CA ASN A 356 24.74 -9.12 -13.28
C ASN A 356 24.28 -9.73 -11.94
N LEU A 357 23.04 -10.19 -11.97
CA LEU A 357 22.36 -10.94 -10.92
C LEU A 357 23.17 -12.14 -10.42
#